data_AF-A0A1V4SQL7-F1
#
_entry.id   AF-A0A1V4SQL7-F1
#
_cell.length_a   1.000
_cell.length_b   1.000
_cell.length_c   1.000
_cell.angle_alpha   90.00
_cell.angle_beta   90.00
_cell.angle_gamma   90.00
#
_symmetry.space_group_name_H-M   'P 1'
#
loop_
_entity.id
_entity.type
_entity.pdbx_description
1 polymer ?
#
loop_
_entity_poly.entity_id
_entity_poly.type
_entity_poly.pdbx_seq_one_letter_code
_entity_poly.pdbx_strand_id
1 'polypeptide(L)'
;MIYIYFILALVLSMSVECFTAFLLYRSRKLAYCIFLCNLLTNPPLNLITLLVQKACGHQWYPGSLMAGELAVVIIEGFVIKKLYAFDVKKALVLSFILNTASFITGLLILYLMNQHNSFL
;
A
#
# COMPACT_ATOMS: atom_id res chain seq x y z
N MET A 1 -18.57 -8.99 6.30
CA MET A 1 -18.26 -8.49 4.93
C MET A 1 -17.07 -7.53 4.92
N ILE A 2 -16.98 -6.54 5.82
CA ILE A 2 -15.86 -5.56 5.82
C ILE A 2 -14.46 -6.20 5.91
N TYR A 3 -14.30 -7.27 6.71
CA TYR A 3 -13.03 -8.00 6.86
C TYR A 3 -12.53 -8.65 5.56
N ILE A 4 -13.45 -9.08 4.69
CA ILE A 4 -13.08 -9.70 3.40
C ILE A 4 -12.44 -8.64 2.49
N TYR A 5 -12.98 -7.42 2.47
CA TYR A 5 -12.40 -6.31 1.71
C TYR A 5 -11.02 -5.93 2.24
N PHE A 6 -10.81 -5.95 3.57
CA PHE A 6 -9.49 -5.69 4.16
C PHE A 6 -8.46 -6.75 3.76
N ILE A 7 -8.84 -8.03 3.81
CA ILE A 7 -7.96 -9.13 3.41
C ILE A 7 -7.66 -9.06 1.91
N LEU A 8 -8.67 -8.80 1.07
CA LEU A 8 -8.47 -8.65 -0.38
C LEU A 8 -7.56 -7.48 -0.71
N ALA A 9 -7.77 -6.32 -0.08
CA ALA A 9 -6.91 -5.15 -0.28
C ALA A 9 -5.46 -5.46 0.12
N LEU A 10 -5.25 -6.15 1.25
CA LEU A 10 -3.93 -6.57 1.70
C LEU A 10 -3.27 -7.55 0.73
N VAL A 11 -3.97 -8.60 0.32
CA VAL A 11 -3.42 -9.62 -0.59
C VAL A 11 -3.07 -9.00 -1.94
N LEU A 12 -3.91 -8.10 -2.43
CA LEU A 12 -3.67 -7.40 -3.68
C LEU A 12 -2.45 -6.48 -3.58
N SER A 13 -2.36 -5.65 -2.53
CA SER A 13 -1.23 -4.74 -2.32
C SER A 13 0.08 -5.52 -2.23
N MET A 14 0.10 -6.57 -1.40
CA MET A 14 1.26 -7.45 -1.24
C MET A 14 1.69 -8.06 -2.57
N SER A 15 0.73 -8.53 -3.37
CA SER A 15 1.03 -9.15 -4.67
C SER A 15 1.66 -8.14 -5.62
N VAL A 16 1.08 -6.94 -5.73
CA VAL A 16 1.58 -5.87 -6.61
C VAL A 16 2.98 -5.41 -6.19
N GLU A 17 3.17 -5.16 -4.90
CA GLU A 17 4.42 -4.62 -4.38
C GLU A 17 5.55 -5.64 -4.41
N CYS A 18 5.29 -6.88 -3.98
CA CYS A 18 6.28 -7.95 -4.08
C CYS A 18 6.67 -8.24 -5.54
N PHE A 19 5.70 -8.23 -6.46
CA PHE A 19 5.96 -8.42 -7.88
C PHE A 19 6.79 -7.25 -8.44
N THR A 20 6.43 -6.01 -8.12
CA THR A 20 7.17 -4.82 -8.56
C THR A 20 8.60 -4.81 -8.01
N ALA A 21 8.79 -5.13 -6.73
CA ALA A 21 10.12 -5.24 -6.11
C ALA A 21 10.96 -6.35 -6.75
N PHE A 22 10.33 -7.50 -7.05
CA PHE A 22 10.99 -8.61 -7.72
C PHE A 22 11.36 -8.26 -9.16
N LEU A 23 10.54 -7.54 -9.90
CA LEU A 23 10.88 -7.09 -11.25
C LEU A 23 12.06 -6.11 -11.26
N LEU A 24 12.08 -5.16 -10.33
CA LEU A 24 13.12 -4.11 -10.27
C LEU A 24 14.49 -4.65 -9.83
N TYR A 25 14.53 -5.54 -8.84
CA TYR A 25 15.79 -5.98 -8.21
C TYR A 25 16.09 -7.47 -8.35
N ARG A 26 15.15 -8.27 -8.90
CA ARG A 26 15.25 -9.74 -9.04
C ARG A 26 15.68 -10.47 -7.76
N SER A 27 15.41 -9.89 -6.60
CA SER A 27 15.84 -10.38 -5.30
C SER A 27 14.67 -10.90 -4.49
N ARG A 28 14.62 -12.22 -4.27
CA ARG A 28 13.60 -12.86 -3.43
C ARG A 28 13.64 -12.37 -1.98
N LYS A 29 14.85 -12.08 -1.47
CA LYS A 29 15.01 -11.54 -0.12
C LYS A 29 14.38 -10.14 0.00
N LEU A 30 14.51 -9.30 -1.04
CA LEU A 30 13.90 -7.98 -1.05
C LEU A 30 12.37 -8.11 -1.12
N ALA A 31 11.86 -8.94 -2.02
CA ALA A 31 10.42 -9.20 -2.11
C ALA A 31 9.83 -9.73 -0.80
N TYR A 32 10.56 -10.57 -0.06
CA TYR A 32 10.16 -11.03 1.28
C TYR A 32 10.18 -9.92 2.33
N CYS A 33 11.18 -9.03 2.30
CA CYS A 33 11.19 -7.84 3.14
C CYS A 33 9.96 -6.95 2.88
N ILE A 34 9.64 -6.73 1.61
CA ILE A 34 8.48 -5.93 1.16
C ILE A 34 7.18 -6.57 1.63
N PHE A 35 7.08 -7.89 1.52
CA PHE A 35 5.94 -8.67 2.02
C PHE A 35 5.72 -8.43 3.53
N LEU A 36 6.78 -8.51 4.33
CA LEU A 36 6.69 -8.27 5.77
C LEU A 36 6.37 -6.82 6.11
N CYS A 37 6.95 -5.86 5.38
CA CYS A 37 6.60 -4.44 5.52
C CYS A 37 5.10 -4.23 5.30
N ASN A 38 4.58 -4.67 4.14
CA ASN A 38 3.15 -4.58 3.81
C ASN A 38 2.24 -5.20 4.86
N LEU A 39 2.64 -6.37 5.40
CA LEU A 39 1.87 -7.04 6.45
C LEU A 39 1.75 -6.21 7.72
N LEU A 40 2.77 -5.39 8.02
CA LEU A 40 2.83 -4.54 9.20
C LEU A 40 2.22 -3.16 8.97
N THR A 41 2.23 -2.63 7.74
CA THR A 41 1.84 -1.24 7.44
C THR A 41 0.40 -1.12 6.97
N ASN A 42 -0.05 -1.99 6.06
CA ASN A 42 -1.35 -1.84 5.41
C ASN A 42 -2.55 -2.17 6.31
N PRO A 43 -2.53 -3.20 7.18
CA PRO A 43 -3.66 -3.44 8.08
C PRO A 43 -3.87 -2.29 9.09
N PRO A 44 -2.83 -1.75 9.75
CA PRO A 44 -2.98 -0.57 10.60
C PRO A 44 -3.44 0.66 9.82
N LEU A 45 -2.90 0.92 8.62
CA LEU A 45 -3.33 2.03 7.77
C LEU A 45 -4.84 1.97 7.51
N ASN A 46 -5.33 0.84 7.01
CA ASN A 46 -6.75 0.64 6.71
C ASN A 46 -7.64 0.72 7.96
N LEU A 47 -7.14 0.27 9.11
CA LEU A 47 -7.86 0.38 10.37
C LEU A 47 -7.97 1.84 10.81
N ILE A 48 -6.87 2.61 10.74
CA ILE A 48 -6.84 4.02 11.12
C ILE A 48 -7.76 4.83 10.21
N THR A 49 -7.71 4.63 8.89
CA THR A 49 -8.59 5.35 7.95
C THR A 49 -10.06 5.03 8.20
N LEU A 50 -10.39 3.77 8.51
CA LEU A 50 -11.76 3.39 8.90
C LEU A 50 -12.20 4.06 10.20
N LEU A 51 -11.33 4.15 11.21
CA LEU A 51 -11.63 4.81 12.48
C LEU A 51 -11.84 6.32 12.29
N VAL A 52 -10.98 6.98 11.49
CA VAL A 52 -11.12 8.40 11.16
C VAL A 52 -12.43 8.65 10.42
N GLN A 53 -12.76 7.80 9.44
CA GLN A 53 -14.04 7.89 8.73
C GLN A 53 -15.23 7.78 9.69
N LYS A 54 -15.18 6.85 10.65
CA LYS A 54 -16.25 6.67 11.65
C LYS A 54 -16.36 7.84 12.63
N ALA A 55 -15.23 8.45 13.02
CA ALA A 55 -15.20 9.50 14.03
C ALA A 55 -15.47 10.91 13.45
N CYS A 56 -14.91 11.22 12.28
CA CYS A 56 -14.91 12.57 11.70
C CYS A 56 -15.85 12.70 10.48
N GLY A 57 -16.34 11.59 9.95
CA GLY A 57 -17.20 11.53 8.77
C GLY A 57 -16.45 11.26 7.46
N HIS A 58 -17.19 10.87 6.43
CA HIS A 58 -16.64 10.38 5.15
C HIS A 58 -15.76 11.37 4.39
N GLN A 59 -16.02 12.67 4.54
CA GLN A 59 -15.23 13.75 3.94
C GLN A 59 -13.74 13.75 4.31
N TRP A 60 -13.38 13.18 5.47
CA TRP A 60 -11.99 13.10 5.94
C TRP A 60 -11.24 11.87 5.44
N TYR A 61 -11.94 10.89 4.85
CA TYR A 61 -11.35 9.66 4.34
C TYR A 61 -10.17 9.93 3.37
N PRO A 62 -10.30 10.73 2.29
CA PRO A 62 -9.20 10.93 1.34
C PRO A 62 -7.97 11.59 1.97
N GLY A 63 -8.17 12.58 2.86
CA GLY A 63 -7.08 13.24 3.57
C GLY A 63 -6.35 12.29 4.53
N SER A 64 -7.10 11.49 5.29
CA SER A 64 -6.53 10.51 6.22
C SER A 64 -5.77 9.39 5.51
N LEU A 65 -6.27 8.94 4.35
CA LEU A 65 -5.62 7.94 3.52
C LEU A 65 -4.30 8.50 2.98
N MET A 66 -4.31 9.69 2.37
CA MET A 66 -3.11 10.30 1.82
C MET A 66 -2.03 10.55 2.88
N ALA A 67 -2.41 11.04 4.05
CA ALA A 67 -1.47 11.23 5.16
C ALA A 67 -0.89 9.89 5.65
N GLY A 68 -1.73 8.85 5.71
CA GLY A 68 -1.32 7.52 6.11
C GLY A 68 -0.37 6.85 5.11
N GLU A 69 -0.64 6.94 3.80
CA GLU A 69 0.24 6.41 2.75
C GLU A 69 1.62 7.08 2.79
N LEU A 70 1.67 8.41 3.00
CA LEU A 70 2.94 9.13 3.16
C LEU A 70 3.72 8.64 4.39
N ALA A 71 3.02 8.38 5.50
CA ALA A 71 3.66 7.83 6.70
C ALA A 71 4.20 6.41 6.44
N VAL A 72 3.43 5.56 5.76
CA VAL A 72 3.87 4.21 5.36
C VAL A 72 5.11 4.28 4.47
N VAL A 73 5.12 5.14 3.45
CA VAL A 73 6.28 5.30 2.55
C VAL A 73 7.56 5.64 3.34
N ILE A 74 7.45 6.54 4.32
CA ILE A 74 8.58 6.91 5.18
C ILE A 74 9.03 5.72 6.03
N ILE A 75 8.09 5.06 6.73
CA ILE A 75 8.39 3.92 7.62
C ILE A 75 9.05 2.78 6.84
N GLU A 76 8.47 2.37 5.72
CA GLU A 76 9.00 1.29 4.88
C GLU A 76 10.36 1.65 4.29
N GLY A 77 10.52 2.90 3.84
CA GLY A 77 11.81 3.39 3.35
C GLY A 77 12.90 3.30 4.42
N PHE A 78 12.60 3.60 5.68
CA PHE A 78 13.55 3.42 6.77
C PHE A 78 13.85 1.95 7.09
N VAL A 79 12.84 1.07 7.05
CA VAL A 79 13.03 -0.38 7.26
C VAL A 79 13.92 -0.97 6.16
N ILE A 80 13.63 -0.65 4.89
CA ILE A 80 14.43 -1.09 3.74
C ILE A 80 15.87 -0.57 3.86
N LYS A 81 16.05 0.72 4.17
CA LYS A 81 17.38 1.32 4.39
C LYS A 81 18.17 0.53 5.44
N LYS A 82 17.56 0.21 6.57
CA LYS A 82 18.21 -0.50 7.67
C LYS A 82 18.61 -1.93 7.29
N LEU A 83 17.79 -2.63 6.49
CA LEU A 83 18.01 -4.03 6.14
C LEU A 83 18.93 -4.23 4.94
N TYR A 84 18.95 -3.30 3.99
CA TYR A 84 19.69 -3.42 2.72
C TYR A 84 20.84 -2.42 2.57
N ALA A 85 21.12 -1.61 3.60
CA ALA A 85 22.15 -0.57 3.58
C ALA A 85 22.03 0.38 2.37
N PHE A 86 20.82 0.57 1.85
CA PHE A 86 20.56 1.52 0.78
C PHE A 86 20.72 2.95 1.29
N ASP A 87 21.10 3.86 0.38
CA ASP A 87 21.00 5.29 0.64
C ASP A 87 19.55 5.65 0.98
N VAL A 88 19.36 6.59 1.91
CA VAL A 88 18.02 7.04 2.35
C VAL A 88 17.15 7.41 1.16
N LYS A 89 17.70 8.14 0.18
CA LYS A 89 16.99 8.51 -1.05
C LYS A 89 16.52 7.30 -1.84
N LYS A 90 17.39 6.29 -2.05
CA LYS A 90 17.04 5.08 -2.80
C LYS A 90 15.96 4.27 -2.10
N ALA A 91 16.06 4.12 -0.78
CA ALA A 91 15.08 3.36 -0.01
C ALA A 91 13.70 4.05 0.00
N LEU A 92 13.66 5.37 0.16
CA LEU A 92 12.42 6.14 0.08
C LEU A 92 11.82 6.13 -1.33
N VAL A 93 12.63 6.27 -2.37
CA VAL A 93 12.16 6.21 -3.76
C VAL A 93 11.59 4.83 -4.08
N LEU A 94 12.24 3.76 -3.65
CA LEU A 94 11.72 2.40 -3.82
C LEU A 94 10.38 2.24 -3.10
N SER A 95 10.31 2.61 -1.82
CA SER A 95 9.07 2.58 -1.04
C SER A 95 7.94 3.37 -1.71
N PHE A 96 8.25 4.58 -2.19
CA PHE A 96 7.29 5.42 -2.91
C PHE A 96 6.79 4.77 -4.20
N ILE A 97 7.67 4.17 -5.00
CA ILE A 97 7.30 3.48 -6.25
C ILE A 97 6.34 2.32 -5.96
N LEU A 98 6.62 1.52 -4.94
CA LEU A 98 5.83 0.34 -4.58
C LEU A 98 4.44 0.73 -4.12
N ASN A 99 4.38 1.64 -3.16
CA ASN A 99 3.13 2.12 -2.59
C ASN A 99 2.28 2.85 -3.67
N THR A 100 2.92 3.64 -4.54
CA THR A 100 2.25 4.27 -5.69
C THR A 100 1.70 3.23 -6.68
N ALA A 101 2.47 2.19 -7.00
CA ALA A 101 2.02 1.12 -7.91
C ALA A 101 0.80 0.38 -7.34
N SER A 102 0.83 0.08 -6.04
CA SER A 102 -0.26 -0.52 -5.29
C SER A 102 -1.52 0.37 -5.30
N PHE A 103 -1.36 1.66 -5.00
CA PHE A 103 -2.44 2.65 -5.00
C PHE A 103 -3.08 2.83 -6.38
N ILE A 104 -2.28 2.98 -7.44
CA ILE A 104 -2.76 3.07 -8.82
C ILE A 104 -3.51 1.80 -9.20
N THR A 105 -3.02 0.62 -8.81
CA THR A 105 -3.72 -0.64 -9.08
C THR A 105 -5.09 -0.67 -8.40
N GLY A 106 -5.18 -0.20 -7.15
CA GLY A 106 -6.46 -0.04 -6.44
C GLY A 106 -7.43 0.89 -7.17
N LEU A 107 -6.95 2.03 -7.67
CA LEU A 107 -7.76 2.98 -8.45
C LEU A 107 -8.22 2.39 -9.79
N LEU A 108 -7.36 1.66 -10.49
CA LEU A 108 -7.71 0.99 -11.75
C LEU A 108 -8.80 -0.05 -11.54
N ILE A 109 -8.71 -0.86 -10.48
CA ILE A 109 -9.76 -1.83 -10.14
C ILE A 109 -11.07 -1.11 -9.84
N LEU A 110 -11.04 -0.04 -9.04
CA LEU A 110 -12.23 0.76 -8.75
C LEU A 110 -12.85 1.31 -10.04
N TYR A 111 -12.03 1.86 -10.95
CA TYR A 111 -12.48 2.38 -12.23
C TYR A 111 -13.13 1.29 -13.10
N LEU A 112 -12.50 0.12 -13.22
CA LEU A 112 -13.02 -1.02 -13.99
C LEU A 112 -14.33 -1.56 -13.40
N MET A 113 -14.44 -1.64 -12.08
CA MET A 113 -15.67 -2.05 -11.41
C MET A 113 -16.80 -1.05 -11.66
N ASN A 114 -16.50 0.25 -11.66
CA ASN A 114 -17.51 1.28 -11.88
C ASN A 114 -18.03 1.27 -13.33
N GLN A 115 -17.14 1.05 -14.31
CA GLN A 115 -17.51 0.83 -15.72
C GLN A 115 -18.46 -0.37 -15.88
N HIS A 116 -18.21 -1.47 -15.18
CA HIS A 116 -19.01 -2.69 -15.30
C HIS A 116 -20.41 -2.56 -14.65
N ASN A 117 -20.56 -1.70 -13.64
CA ASN A 117 -21.85 -1.41 -13.00
C ASN A 117 -22.70 -0.38 -13.77
N SER A 118 -22.12 0.40 -14.68
CA SER A 118 -22.88 1.32 -15.56
C SER A 118 -23.56 0.65 -16.76
N PHE A 119 -23.38 -0.68 -16.94
CA PHE A 119 -24.03 -1.48 -17.99
C PHE A 119 -25.17 -2.37 -17.48
N LEU A 120 -25.53 -2.26 -16.18
CA LEU A 120 -26.70 -2.89 -15.54
C LEU A 120 -27.67 -1.80 -15.08
#